data_AF-A0A844GB64-F1
#
_entry.id   AF-A0A844GB64-F1
#
_cell.length_a   1.000
_cell.length_b   1.000
_cell.length_c   1.000
_cell.angle_alpha   90.00
_cell.angle_beta   90.00
_cell.angle_gamma   90.00
#
_symmetry.space_group_name_H-M   'P 1'
#
loop_
_entity.id
_entity.type
_entity.pdbx_description
1 polymer ?
#
loop_
_entity_poly.entity_id
_entity_poly.type
_entity_poly.pdbx_seq_one_letter_code
_entity_poly.pdbx_strand_id
1 'polypeptide(L)'
;MHPTHTQASQEWFGDTLGVEFMHWHSENFSIPERAVRLLSNEHCHNQAFASGKHLGMQFHLEMTEAMVQQWSEQQEELTRWQHLPSVQNREQLLHRHTSRVAAINRVADHVYGRWIQGLAH
;
A
#
# COMPACT_ATOMS: atom_id res chain seq x y z
N MET A 1 5.61 1.38 -7.19
CA MET A 1 4.66 2.49 -6.94
C MET A 1 5.27 3.78 -7.45
N HIS A 2 4.46 4.73 -7.92
CA HIS A 2 4.91 6.01 -8.44
C HIS A 2 4.33 7.15 -7.57
N PRO A 3 5.14 7.78 -6.71
CA PRO A 3 4.78 9.03 -6.03
C PRO A 3 4.37 10.10 -7.04
N THR A 4 3.30 10.84 -6.77
CA THR A 4 2.96 12.00 -7.59
C THR A 4 3.96 13.12 -7.30
N HIS A 5 4.18 14.01 -8.27
CA HIS A 5 5.05 15.19 -8.11
C HIS A 5 4.38 16.30 -7.27
N THR A 6 3.75 15.94 -6.16
CA THR A 6 3.07 16.86 -5.25
C THR A 6 3.83 16.95 -3.93
N GLN A 7 3.80 18.14 -3.31
CA GLN A 7 4.35 18.31 -1.96
C GLN A 7 3.69 17.35 -0.96
N ALA A 8 2.38 17.17 -1.05
CA ALA A 8 1.65 16.24 -0.19
C ALA A 8 2.17 14.80 -0.31
N SER A 9 2.49 14.33 -1.52
CA SER A 9 3.07 12.99 -1.71
C SER A 9 4.43 12.85 -1.03
N GLN A 10 5.31 13.84 -1.20
CA GLN A 10 6.62 13.85 -0.56
C GLN A 10 6.52 13.89 0.96
N GLU A 11 5.57 14.65 1.49
CA GLU A 11 5.34 14.75 2.93
C GLU A 11 4.79 13.45 3.53
N TRP A 12 3.81 12.82 2.87
CA TRP A 12 3.17 11.61 3.35
C TRP A 12 4.02 10.36 3.20
N PHE A 13 4.71 10.20 2.07
CA PHE A 13 5.43 8.97 1.77
C PHE A 13 6.95 9.16 1.71
N GLY A 14 7.46 10.38 1.49
CA GLY A 14 8.90 10.59 1.34
C GLY A 14 9.46 9.80 0.15
N ASP A 15 10.70 9.32 0.29
CA ASP A 15 11.29 8.42 -0.68
C ASP A 15 10.88 6.97 -0.38
N THR A 16 9.92 6.47 -1.17
CA THR A 16 9.46 5.07 -1.16
C THR A 16 9.86 4.31 -2.42
N LEU A 17 10.81 4.85 -3.20
CA LEU A 17 11.25 4.21 -4.43
C LEU A 17 11.80 2.81 -4.13
N GLY A 18 11.31 1.83 -4.90
CA GLY A 18 11.72 0.43 -4.76
C GLY A 18 11.02 -0.35 -3.64
N VAL A 19 10.13 0.25 -2.85
CA VAL A 19 9.32 -0.50 -1.88
C VAL A 19 8.14 -1.17 -2.59
N GLU A 20 8.04 -2.49 -2.45
CA GLU A 20 6.89 -3.28 -2.85
C GLU A 20 5.87 -3.33 -1.70
N PHE A 21 4.73 -2.65 -1.86
CA PHE A 21 3.64 -2.73 -0.89
C PHE A 21 2.81 -4.00 -1.09
N MET A 22 2.08 -4.38 -0.04
CA MET A 22 1.15 -5.51 -0.10
C MET A 22 -0.21 -5.02 -0.62
N HIS A 23 -0.75 -5.71 -1.62
CA HIS A 23 -2.06 -5.45 -2.20
C HIS A 23 -2.93 -6.71 -2.13
N TRP A 24 -4.16 -6.57 -1.63
CA TRP A 24 -5.20 -7.59 -1.71
C TRP A 24 -6.55 -6.92 -1.92
N HIS A 25 -6.90 -6.61 -3.17
CA HIS A 25 -8.15 -5.94 -3.51
C HIS A 25 -8.57 -6.22 -4.95
N SER A 26 -9.87 -6.17 -5.22
CA SER A 26 -10.45 -6.28 -6.57
C SER A 26 -11.10 -4.99 -7.06
N GLU A 27 -11.33 -4.04 -6.15
CA GLU A 27 -11.98 -2.75 -6.43
C GLU A 27 -10.97 -1.60 -6.33
N ASN A 28 -11.39 -0.42 -6.78
CA ASN A 28 -10.65 0.83 -6.58
C ASN A 28 -11.59 1.94 -6.11
N PHE A 29 -11.00 3.06 -5.68
CA PHE A 29 -11.74 4.28 -5.36
C PHE A 29 -11.46 5.38 -6.37
N SER A 30 -12.41 6.30 -6.51
CA SER A 30 -12.16 7.62 -7.10
C SER A 30 -11.51 8.54 -6.07
N ILE A 31 -10.78 9.56 -6.53
CA ILE A 31 -10.22 10.57 -5.62
C ILE A 31 -11.37 11.49 -5.19
N PRO A 32 -11.66 11.62 -3.87
CA PRO A 32 -12.72 12.50 -3.40
C PRO A 32 -12.50 13.96 -3.83
N GLU A 33 -13.58 14.74 -3.91
CA GLU A 33 -13.46 16.17 -4.19
C GLU A 33 -12.53 16.83 -3.16
N ARG A 34 -11.62 17.69 -3.66
CA ARG A 34 -10.63 18.42 -2.85
C ARG A 34 -9.54 17.56 -2.19
N ALA A 35 -9.54 16.24 -2.41
CA ALA A 35 -8.44 15.39 -2.01
C ALA A 35 -7.29 15.46 -3.04
N VAL A 36 -6.06 15.22 -2.56
CA VAL A 36 -4.86 15.20 -3.38
C VAL A 36 -4.44 13.75 -3.58
N ARG A 37 -4.29 13.31 -4.83
CA ARG A 37 -3.70 12.00 -5.15
C ARG A 37 -2.21 11.99 -4.78
N LEU A 38 -1.81 11.00 -4.01
CA LEU A 38 -0.43 10.85 -3.50
C LEU A 38 0.36 9.80 -4.26
N LEU A 39 -0.25 8.65 -4.54
CA LEU A 39 0.42 7.53 -5.20
C LEU A 39 -0.42 6.98 -6.36
N SER A 40 0.28 6.40 -7.34
CA SER A 40 -0.30 5.66 -8.46
C SER A 40 0.57 4.45 -8.82
N ASN A 41 0.04 3.47 -9.55
CA ASN A 41 0.84 2.47 -10.25
C ASN A 41 0.19 2.11 -11.60
N GLU A 42 0.83 1.22 -12.36
CA GLU A 42 0.39 0.84 -13.71
C GLU A 42 -0.98 0.13 -13.73
N HIS A 43 -1.30 -0.64 -12.68
CA HIS A 43 -2.52 -1.44 -12.61
C HIS A 43 -3.68 -0.72 -11.91
N CYS A 44 -3.40 0.36 -11.16
CA CYS A 44 -4.40 1.19 -10.49
C CYS A 44 -3.86 2.61 -10.26
N HIS A 45 -4.51 3.58 -10.90
CA HIS A 45 -4.10 4.99 -10.87
C HIS A 45 -4.30 5.67 -9.51
N ASN A 46 -5.22 5.19 -8.68
CA ASN A 46 -5.58 5.79 -7.40
C ASN A 46 -5.13 4.89 -6.25
N GLN A 47 -3.85 4.99 -5.87
CA GLN A 47 -3.31 4.14 -4.80
C GLN A 47 -3.40 4.78 -3.42
N ALA A 48 -3.27 6.10 -3.35
CA ALA A 48 -3.46 6.83 -2.11
C ALA A 48 -3.92 8.27 -2.37
N PHE A 49 -4.65 8.84 -1.43
CA PHE A 49 -5.02 10.25 -1.40
C PHE A 49 -4.98 10.82 0.01
N ALA A 50 -4.80 12.14 0.12
CA ALA A 50 -5.01 12.86 1.37
C ALA A 50 -6.09 13.95 1.24
N SER A 51 -6.84 14.16 2.31
CA SER A 51 -7.76 15.28 2.50
C SER A 51 -7.54 15.86 3.90
N GLY A 52 -6.80 16.96 3.99
CA GLY A 52 -6.29 17.47 5.27
C GLY A 52 -5.46 16.42 6.01
N LYS A 53 -5.91 16.03 7.21
CA LYS A 53 -5.27 14.98 8.03
C LYS A 53 -5.69 13.55 7.68
N HIS A 54 -6.68 13.39 6.81
CA HIS A 54 -7.20 12.08 6.44
C HIS A 54 -6.37 11.50 5.30
N LEU A 55 -5.99 10.23 5.42
CA LEU A 55 -5.24 9.47 4.43
C LEU A 55 -6.06 8.25 4.02
N GLY A 56 -6.28 8.07 2.72
CA GLY A 56 -6.86 6.87 2.13
C GLY A 56 -5.80 6.12 1.34
N MET A 57 -5.74 4.80 1.47
CA MET A 57 -4.78 3.93 0.79
C MET A 57 -5.46 2.66 0.28
N GLN A 58 -5.00 2.17 -0.87
CA GLN A 58 -5.47 0.93 -1.48
C GLN A 58 -4.64 -0.29 -1.07
N PHE A 59 -3.44 -0.06 -0.53
CA PHE A 59 -2.47 -1.06 -0.11
C PHE A 59 -2.32 -1.11 1.40
N HIS A 60 -1.68 -2.17 1.89
CA HIS A 60 -1.54 -2.45 3.32
C HIS A 60 -0.11 -2.15 3.79
N LEU A 61 0.02 -1.20 4.71
CA LEU A 61 1.28 -0.84 5.38
C LEU A 61 1.43 -1.52 6.74
N GLU A 62 0.34 -1.97 7.31
CA GLU A 62 0.22 -2.61 8.62
C GLU A 62 0.70 -4.07 8.63
N MET A 63 1.19 -4.56 7.50
CA MET A 63 1.54 -5.97 7.34
C MET A 63 2.62 -6.41 8.33
N THR A 64 2.41 -7.61 8.87
CA THR A 64 3.42 -8.37 9.60
C THR A 64 3.77 -9.64 8.83
N GLU A 65 4.89 -10.28 9.15
CA GLU A 65 5.29 -11.54 8.51
C GLU A 65 4.23 -12.64 8.72
N ALA A 66 3.68 -12.73 9.93
CA ALA A 66 2.62 -13.68 10.26
C ALA A 66 1.36 -13.44 9.42
N MET A 67 0.97 -12.17 9.21
CA MET A 67 -0.17 -11.83 8.35
C MET A 67 0.08 -12.23 6.90
N VAL A 68 1.27 -11.98 6.35
CA VAL A 68 1.61 -12.41 4.99
C VAL A 68 1.53 -13.94 4.87
N GLN A 69 2.03 -14.68 5.86
CA GLN A 69 1.93 -16.14 5.87
C GLN A 69 0.48 -16.60 5.90
N GLN A 70 -0.34 -16.06 6.81
CA GLN A 70 -1.76 -16.40 6.92
C GLN A 70 -2.53 -16.08 5.63
N TRP A 71 -2.28 -14.93 5.00
CA TRP A 71 -2.97 -14.55 3.78
C TRP A 71 -2.55 -15.44 2.60
N SER A 72 -1.30 -15.88 2.57
CA SER A 72 -0.81 -16.84 1.57
C SER A 72 -1.49 -18.21 1.62
N GLU A 73 -2.25 -18.51 2.69
CA GLU A 73 -3.01 -19.74 2.85
C GLU A 73 -4.34 -19.74 2.07
N GLN A 74 -4.81 -18.59 1.58
CA GLN A 74 -6.04 -18.47 0.77
C GLN A 74 -5.83 -19.00 -0.67
N GLN A 75 -5.38 -20.24 -0.80
CA GLN A 75 -4.95 -20.82 -2.08
C GLN A 75 -6.06 -20.88 -3.13
N GLU A 76 -7.31 -21.09 -2.71
CA GLU A 76 -8.45 -21.13 -3.64
C GLU A 76 -8.66 -19.78 -4.34
N GLU A 77 -8.62 -18.69 -3.59
CA GLU A 77 -8.77 -17.34 -4.13
C GLU A 77 -7.60 -16.96 -5.03
N LEU A 78 -6.36 -17.22 -4.58
CA LEU A 78 -5.16 -16.97 -5.37
C LEU A 78 -5.19 -17.75 -6.69
N THR A 79 -5.54 -19.04 -6.66
CA THR A 79 -5.60 -19.89 -7.85
C THR A 79 -6.67 -19.42 -8.82
N ARG A 80 -7.84 -19.02 -8.29
CA ARG A 80 -8.96 -18.51 -9.12
C ARG A 80 -8.55 -17.31 -9.97
N TRP A 81 -7.74 -16.40 -9.43
CA TRP A 81 -7.38 -15.16 -10.10
C TRP A 81 -5.94 -15.13 -10.66
N GLN A 82 -5.19 -16.23 -10.52
CA GLN A 82 -3.77 -16.32 -10.91
C GLN A 82 -3.50 -16.06 -12.40
N HIS A 83 -4.52 -16.16 -13.25
CA HIS A 83 -4.42 -15.84 -14.67
C HIS A 83 -4.24 -14.33 -14.94
N LEU A 84 -4.51 -13.48 -13.94
CA LEU A 84 -4.29 -12.04 -14.03
C LEU A 84 -2.84 -11.70 -13.67
N PRO A 85 -2.16 -10.81 -14.42
CA PRO A 85 -0.74 -10.50 -14.19
C PRO A 85 -0.45 -9.82 -12.86
N SER A 86 -1.47 -9.22 -12.22
CA SER A 86 -1.36 -8.54 -10.92
C SER A 86 -1.57 -9.48 -9.72
N VAL A 87 -1.87 -10.76 -9.95
CA VAL A 87 -2.13 -11.73 -8.87
C VAL A 87 -0.93 -12.63 -8.69
N GLN A 88 -0.33 -12.58 -7.49
CA GLN A 88 0.79 -13.42 -7.11
C GLN A 88 0.31 -14.77 -6.58
N ASN A 89 1.06 -15.83 -6.86
CA ASN A 89 0.85 -17.12 -6.21
C ASN A 89 1.46 -17.13 -4.80
N ARG A 90 1.22 -18.21 -4.04
CA ARG A 90 1.74 -18.37 -2.68
C ARG A 90 3.26 -18.25 -2.58
N GLU A 91 4.00 -18.88 -3.51
CA GLU A 91 5.47 -18.83 -3.50
C GLU A 91 5.98 -17.39 -3.69
N GLN A 92 5.38 -16.65 -4.62
CA GLN A 92 5.70 -15.24 -4.89
C GLN A 92 5.34 -14.33 -3.71
N LEU A 93 4.20 -14.58 -3.04
CA LEU A 93 3.83 -13.86 -1.82
C LEU A 93 4.82 -14.09 -0.68
N LEU A 94 5.35 -15.30 -0.54
CA LEU A 94 6.33 -15.63 0.50
C LEU A 94 7.77 -15.28 0.13
N HIS A 95 8.08 -15.09 -1.15
CA HIS A 95 9.41 -14.71 -1.61
C HIS A 95 9.83 -13.37 -0.99
N ARG A 96 10.95 -13.38 -0.24
CA ARG A 96 11.53 -12.19 0.41
C ARG A 96 10.56 -11.43 1.33
N HIS A 97 9.49 -12.08 1.81
CA HIS A 97 8.43 -11.40 2.57
C HIS A 97 8.94 -10.75 3.85
N THR A 98 9.88 -11.37 4.58
CA THR A 98 10.51 -10.77 5.77
C THR A 98 11.17 -9.41 5.45
N SER A 99 12.04 -9.36 4.44
CA SER A 99 12.69 -8.10 4.03
C SER A 99 11.71 -7.08 3.47
N ARG A 100 10.65 -7.53 2.77
CA ARG A 100 9.61 -6.66 2.24
C ARG A 100 8.76 -6.07 3.35
N VAL A 101 8.31 -6.87 4.32
CA VAL A 101 7.59 -6.42 5.52
C VAL A 101 8.41 -5.39 6.29
N ALA A 102 9.70 -5.66 6.52
CA ALA A 102 10.57 -4.67 7.16
C ALA A 102 10.66 -3.34 6.40
N ALA A 103 10.66 -3.37 5.06
CA ALA A 103 10.63 -2.16 4.24
C ALA A 103 9.28 -1.44 4.31
N ILE A 104 8.17 -2.19 4.22
CA ILE A 104 6.81 -1.67 4.38
C ILE A 104 6.65 -1.00 5.75
N ASN A 105 7.12 -1.63 6.83
CA ASN A 105 6.97 -1.08 8.18
C ASN A 105 7.78 0.21 8.39
N ARG A 106 8.96 0.37 7.76
CA ARG A 106 9.66 1.67 7.78
C ARG A 106 8.84 2.79 7.13
N VAL A 107 8.11 2.47 6.06
CA VAL A 107 7.18 3.42 5.44
C VAL A 107 5.99 3.68 6.35
N ALA A 108 5.47 2.63 7.00
CA ALA A 108 4.38 2.72 7.97
C ALA A 108 4.73 3.64 9.14
N ASP A 109 5.92 3.51 9.73
CA ASP A 109 6.41 4.36 10.82
C ASP A 109 6.40 5.84 10.43
N HIS A 110 6.88 6.16 9.22
CA HIS A 110 6.83 7.54 8.70
C HIS A 110 5.40 8.03 8.49
N VAL A 111 4.58 7.24 7.80
CA VAL A 111 3.19 7.59 7.46
C VAL A 111 2.34 7.77 8.72
N TYR A 112 2.40 6.83 9.65
CA TYR A 112 1.65 6.87 10.90
C TYR A 112 2.19 7.93 11.85
N GLY A 113 3.52 8.10 11.92
CA GLY A 113 4.16 9.17 12.67
C GLY A 113 3.72 10.56 12.22
N ARG A 114 3.51 10.75 10.90
CA ARG A 114 2.89 11.97 10.37
C ARG A 114 1.42 12.07 10.71
N TRP A 115 0.66 10.98 10.52
CA TRP A 115 -0.79 10.97 10.76
C TRP A 115 -1.14 11.39 12.20
N ILE A 116 -0.41 10.90 13.20
CA ILE A 116 -0.67 11.23 14.61
C ILE A 116 -0.40 12.69 14.97
N GLN A 117 0.39 13.43 14.17
CA GLN A 117 0.60 14.89 14.38
C GLN A 117 -0.69 15.70 14.17
N GLY A 118 -1.69 15.13 13.47
CA GLY A 118 -3.00 15.75 13.23
C GLY A 118 -4.07 15.42 14.27
N LEU A 119 -3.73 14.69 15.34
CA LEU A 119 -4.65 14.42 16.45
C LEU A 119 -4.82 15.70 17.29
N ALA A 120 -6.07 16.03 17.63
CA ALA A 120 -6.33 17.14 18.54
C ALA A 120 -6.00 16.69 19.97
N HIS A 121 -5.29 17.53 20.73
CA HIS A 121 -5.04 17.35 22.16
C HIS A 121 -6.25 17.76 22.99
#